data_AF-A0A1E1IZW0-F1
#
_entry.id   AF-A0A1E1IZW0-F1
#
_cell.length_a   1.000
_cell.length_b   1.000
_cell.length_c   1.000
_cell.angle_alpha   90.00
_cell.angle_beta   90.00
_cell.angle_gamma   90.00
#
_symmetry.space_group_name_H-M   'P 1'
#
loop_
_entity.id
_entity.type
_entity.pdbx_description
1 polymer ?
#
loop_
_entity_poly.entity_id
_entity_poly.type
_entity_poly.pdbx_seq_one_letter_code
_entity_poly.pdbx_strand_id
1 'polypeptide(L)'
;MRLSAVPSDVPVSIVRKISLSENKLVSLPEALFSNGSFCALVELVLNTNQLTSLPLSLFYLPYLQVLSVNNNSLTSLPFERVGGAARNAAGSPFLPSVRRIGMESNELQRLPLSLLEWCPLLEELFLAMNEAMLNEPVSYDCLQKIRRPSTKRVVLRVDNRPRFVKQLEEQRWAGTLPWLHVELNKIYPDKVLDYLFLGSLRTAQTVTVYHDLDICYVLTVGRNLEAVIEPWMRQLVLAVDDFPEQTLAPVFEDAFSFIDEARSHKKGILIHCFAGLSRSVTIAVAYLMHLKGIPRDEALALVRLARPAARPNDGFLRELGVYEEILRSRHIIQE
;
A
#
# COMPACT_ATOMS: atom_id res chain seq x y z
N MET A 1 15.85 -23.19 -15.63
CA MET A 1 14.73 -24.03 -15.16
C MET A 1 14.16 -23.41 -13.90
N ARG A 2 12.84 -23.31 -13.75
CA ARG A 2 12.18 -22.90 -12.49
C ARG A 2 11.62 -24.14 -11.81
N LEU A 3 11.82 -24.27 -10.50
CA LEU A 3 11.33 -25.41 -9.72
C LEU A 3 9.80 -25.39 -9.62
N SER A 4 9.17 -26.55 -9.83
CA SER A 4 7.75 -26.78 -9.54
C SER A 4 7.53 -27.48 -8.20
N ALA A 5 8.57 -28.07 -7.63
CA ALA A 5 8.57 -28.72 -6.31
C ALA A 5 9.94 -28.55 -5.62
N VAL A 6 9.95 -28.66 -4.29
CA VAL A 6 11.19 -28.66 -3.49
C VAL A 6 11.84 -30.05 -3.57
N PRO A 7 13.13 -30.17 -3.92
CA PRO A 7 13.83 -31.46 -3.94
C PRO A 7 13.89 -32.12 -2.56
N SER A 8 13.75 -33.46 -2.50
CA SER A 8 13.76 -34.25 -1.25
C SER A 8 15.16 -34.47 -0.66
N ASP A 9 16.21 -34.34 -1.45
CA ASP A 9 17.55 -34.85 -1.13
C ASP A 9 18.51 -33.76 -0.61
N VAL A 10 17.97 -32.65 -0.10
CA VAL A 10 18.76 -31.53 0.44
C VAL A 10 19.20 -31.87 1.87
N PRO A 11 20.47 -31.65 2.28
CA PRO A 11 20.91 -31.84 3.66
C PRO A 11 20.30 -30.79 4.59
N VAL A 12 19.09 -31.05 5.07
CA VAL A 12 18.21 -30.08 5.75
C VAL A 12 18.58 -29.73 7.20
N SER A 13 19.40 -30.54 7.88
CA SER A 13 19.63 -30.43 9.34
C SER A 13 20.59 -29.30 9.75
N ILE A 14 21.45 -28.84 8.83
CA ILE A 14 22.45 -27.78 9.10
C ILE A 14 22.14 -26.45 8.39
N VAL A 15 21.15 -26.47 7.49
CA VAL A 15 20.86 -25.32 6.63
C VAL A 15 20.24 -24.20 7.46
N ARG A 16 20.88 -23.03 7.41
CA ARG A 16 20.43 -21.83 8.14
C ARG A 16 19.65 -20.85 7.28
N LYS A 17 19.86 -20.85 5.96
CA LYS A 17 19.20 -19.92 5.04
C LYS A 17 18.78 -20.65 3.78
N ILE A 18 17.56 -20.42 3.35
CA ILE A 18 17.00 -20.98 2.12
C ILE A 18 16.28 -19.88 1.38
N SER A 19 16.62 -19.74 0.10
CA SER A 19 15.80 -18.98 -0.86
C SER A 19 15.34 -19.94 -1.96
N LEU A 20 14.03 -20.03 -2.12
CA LEU A 20 13.37 -20.69 -3.26
C LEU A 20 12.53 -19.66 -4.02
N SER A 21 12.96 -18.39 -3.99
CA SER A 21 12.25 -17.30 -4.68
C SER A 21 12.28 -17.48 -6.20
N GLU A 22 11.34 -16.84 -6.90
CA GLU A 22 11.24 -16.81 -8.37
C GLU A 22 11.07 -18.19 -9.02
N ASN A 23 10.35 -19.08 -8.34
CA ASN A 23 10.00 -20.40 -8.82
C ASN A 23 8.51 -20.48 -9.19
N LYS A 24 8.01 -21.70 -9.40
CA LYS A 24 6.60 -21.98 -9.72
C LYS A 24 5.98 -22.88 -8.65
N LEU A 25 6.41 -22.72 -7.39
CA LEU A 25 5.93 -23.55 -6.29
C LEU A 25 4.48 -23.18 -5.97
N VAL A 26 3.59 -24.17 -5.96
CA VAL A 26 2.16 -24.00 -5.62
C VAL A 26 1.87 -24.35 -4.16
N SER A 27 2.70 -25.22 -3.58
CA SER A 27 2.64 -25.60 -2.17
C SER A 27 4.01 -26.04 -1.67
N LEU A 28 4.14 -26.16 -0.35
CA LEU A 28 5.27 -26.81 0.30
C LEU A 28 4.75 -28.01 1.09
N PRO A 29 5.41 -29.18 1.04
CA PRO A 29 4.93 -30.36 1.74
C PRO A 29 5.10 -30.21 3.27
N GLU A 30 4.13 -30.67 4.06
CA GLU A 30 4.20 -30.68 5.54
C GLU A 30 5.43 -31.44 6.06
N ALA A 31 5.83 -32.51 5.37
CA ALA A 31 6.99 -33.29 5.74
C ALA A 31 8.29 -32.46 5.76
N LEU A 32 8.35 -31.37 4.98
CA LEU A 32 9.55 -30.55 4.78
C LEU A 32 10.07 -29.94 6.08
N PHE A 33 9.17 -29.53 6.98
CA PHE A 33 9.51 -28.89 8.26
C PHE A 33 9.19 -29.77 9.48
N SER A 34 8.85 -31.04 9.23
CA SER A 34 8.55 -32.02 10.27
C SER A 34 9.81 -32.79 10.73
N ASN A 35 9.70 -33.55 11.82
CA ASN A 35 10.70 -34.54 12.25
C ASN A 35 12.14 -34.02 12.44
N GLY A 36 12.31 -32.74 12.77
CA GLY A 36 13.64 -32.13 12.98
C GLY A 36 14.34 -31.67 11.70
N SER A 37 13.71 -31.80 10.53
CA SER A 37 14.18 -31.16 9.29
C SER A 37 14.16 -29.63 9.44
N PHE A 38 15.19 -28.95 8.92
CA PHE A 38 15.33 -27.50 9.03
C PHE A 38 15.30 -26.96 10.47
N CYS A 39 15.65 -27.79 11.45
CA CYS A 39 15.72 -27.38 12.85
C CYS A 39 16.79 -26.32 13.13
N ALA A 40 17.69 -26.02 12.18
CA ALA A 40 18.67 -24.94 12.27
C ALA A 40 18.32 -23.72 11.40
N LEU A 41 17.16 -23.73 10.72
CA LEU A 41 16.78 -22.70 9.75
C LEU A 41 16.48 -21.38 10.45
N VAL A 42 17.12 -20.33 9.97
CA VAL A 42 17.02 -18.95 10.47
C VAL A 42 16.29 -18.05 9.48
N GLU A 43 16.44 -18.30 8.18
CA GLU A 43 15.87 -17.46 7.13
C GLU A 43 15.29 -18.30 6.00
N LEU A 44 14.02 -18.05 5.68
CA LEU A 44 13.29 -18.71 4.60
C LEU A 44 12.66 -17.65 3.69
N VAL A 45 13.08 -17.64 2.43
CA VAL A 45 12.60 -16.70 1.40
C VAL A 45 11.96 -17.48 0.26
N LEU A 46 10.68 -17.22 0.00
CA LEU A 46 9.80 -17.93 -0.92
C LEU A 46 9.11 -16.93 -1.87
N ASN A 47 9.71 -15.77 -2.08
CA ASN A 47 9.09 -14.67 -2.80
C ASN A 47 8.82 -15.04 -4.26
N THR A 48 7.77 -14.50 -4.86
CA THR A 48 7.50 -14.67 -6.30
C THR A 48 7.35 -16.15 -6.65
N ASN A 49 6.33 -16.77 -6.08
CA ASN A 49 5.91 -18.15 -6.35
C ASN A 49 4.38 -18.16 -6.59
N GLN A 50 3.73 -19.31 -6.48
CA GLN A 50 2.28 -19.50 -6.65
C GLN A 50 1.67 -20.15 -5.41
N LEU A 51 2.29 -19.95 -4.23
CA LEU A 51 1.86 -20.60 -3.00
C LEU A 51 0.46 -20.14 -2.62
N THR A 52 -0.47 -21.08 -2.48
CA THR A 52 -1.85 -20.79 -2.04
C THR A 52 -2.05 -21.01 -0.54
N SER A 53 -1.15 -21.77 0.09
CA SER A 53 -1.09 -22.02 1.52
C SER A 53 0.33 -22.29 1.97
N LEU A 54 0.56 -22.25 3.29
CA LEU A 54 1.80 -22.66 3.92
C LEU A 54 1.52 -23.89 4.81
N PRO A 55 2.48 -24.82 4.95
CA PRO A 55 2.33 -25.95 5.84
C PRO A 55 2.35 -25.49 7.31
N LEU A 56 1.55 -26.11 8.17
CA LEU A 56 1.48 -25.83 9.60
C LEU A 56 2.83 -26.11 10.29
N SER A 57 3.55 -27.15 9.85
CA SER A 57 4.89 -27.51 10.37
C SER A 57 5.91 -26.36 10.28
N LEU A 58 5.82 -25.51 9.26
CA LEU A 58 6.69 -24.33 9.11
C LEU A 58 6.60 -23.40 10.32
N PHE A 59 5.42 -23.27 10.90
CA PHE A 59 5.18 -22.35 12.01
C PHE A 59 5.67 -22.87 13.37
N TYR A 60 6.24 -24.09 13.41
CA TYR A 60 6.87 -24.65 14.60
C TYR A 60 8.40 -24.62 14.56
N LEU A 61 9.00 -23.99 13.54
CA LEU A 61 10.45 -23.88 13.44
C LEU A 61 11.02 -23.02 14.58
N PRO A 62 11.91 -23.57 15.44
CA PRO A 62 12.29 -22.92 16.69
C PRO A 62 13.24 -21.73 16.51
N TYR A 63 14.03 -21.71 15.43
CA TYR A 63 15.05 -20.67 15.20
C TYR A 63 14.78 -19.78 14.00
N LEU A 64 13.64 -19.94 13.31
CA LEU A 64 13.32 -19.11 12.16
C LEU A 64 13.12 -17.66 12.62
N GLN A 65 13.94 -16.75 12.09
CA GLN A 65 13.94 -15.32 12.41
C GLN A 65 13.31 -14.49 11.30
N VAL A 66 13.47 -14.91 10.05
CA VAL A 66 12.97 -14.20 8.87
C VAL A 66 12.18 -15.17 7.99
N LEU A 67 10.92 -14.84 7.75
CA LEU A 67 10.07 -15.51 6.78
C LEU A 67 9.61 -14.49 5.74
N SER A 68 9.82 -14.78 4.46
CA SER A 68 9.37 -13.93 3.37
C SER A 68 8.64 -14.78 2.34
N VAL A 69 7.35 -14.50 2.13
CA VAL A 69 6.45 -15.18 1.20
C VAL A 69 5.73 -14.15 0.31
N ASN A 70 6.39 -13.02 0.03
CA ASN A 70 5.83 -11.95 -0.79
C ASN A 70 5.52 -12.43 -2.22
N ASN A 71 4.53 -11.84 -2.87
CA ASN A 71 4.14 -12.17 -4.26
C ASN A 71 3.82 -13.67 -4.41
N ASN A 72 2.77 -14.09 -3.72
CA ASN A 72 2.18 -15.44 -3.78
C ASN A 72 0.64 -15.28 -3.81
N SER A 73 -0.11 -16.37 -3.67
CA SER A 73 -1.58 -16.37 -3.66
C SER A 73 -2.14 -16.86 -2.32
N LEU A 74 -1.49 -16.51 -1.20
CA LEU A 74 -1.92 -16.94 0.13
C LEU A 74 -3.23 -16.25 0.50
N THR A 75 -4.28 -17.03 0.79
CA THR A 75 -5.60 -16.50 1.17
C THR A 75 -5.83 -16.43 2.68
N SER A 76 -5.12 -17.26 3.43
CA SER A 76 -5.19 -17.38 4.90
C SER A 76 -3.95 -18.09 5.43
N LEU A 77 -3.74 -18.03 6.75
CA LEU A 77 -2.71 -18.81 7.41
C LEU A 77 -3.28 -20.18 7.87
N PRO A 78 -2.48 -21.26 7.82
CA PRO A 78 -3.01 -22.63 8.03
C PRO A 78 -3.62 -22.84 9.42
N PHE A 79 -3.18 -22.09 10.42
CA PHE A 79 -3.65 -22.20 11.81
C PHE A 79 -4.93 -21.40 12.10
N GLU A 80 -5.39 -20.51 11.21
CA GLU A 80 -6.63 -19.76 11.44
C GLU A 80 -7.87 -20.66 11.43
N ARG A 81 -7.77 -21.84 10.81
CA ARG A 81 -8.85 -22.84 10.75
C ARG A 81 -8.87 -23.82 11.92
N VAL A 82 -7.78 -23.90 12.68
CA VAL A 82 -7.57 -24.97 13.69
C VAL A 82 -8.08 -24.55 15.09
N GLY A 83 -8.50 -23.29 15.27
CA GLY A 83 -8.96 -22.77 16.57
C GLY A 83 -7.78 -22.50 17.52
N GLY A 84 -7.83 -21.37 18.23
CA GLY A 84 -6.69 -20.71 18.86
C GLY A 84 -6.08 -21.37 20.10
N ALA A 85 -5.57 -22.60 19.99
CA ALA A 85 -4.79 -23.25 21.05
C ALA A 85 -3.63 -24.12 20.56
N ALA A 86 -3.24 -24.04 19.28
CA ALA A 86 -2.26 -24.96 18.72
C ALA A 86 -0.81 -24.57 19.07
N ARG A 87 -0.45 -24.62 20.35
CA ARG A 87 0.91 -25.05 20.68
C ARG A 87 1.15 -26.36 19.92
N ASN A 88 2.35 -26.61 19.42
CA ASN A 88 2.63 -27.97 18.90
C ASN A 88 2.38 -29.01 20.01
N ALA A 89 2.40 -30.30 19.67
CA ALA A 89 2.21 -31.38 20.65
C ALA A 89 3.15 -31.30 21.88
N ALA A 90 4.25 -30.53 21.79
CA ALA A 90 5.22 -30.28 22.84
C ALA A 90 5.03 -28.95 23.60
N GLY A 91 3.94 -28.21 23.37
CA GLY A 91 3.65 -26.97 24.09
C GLY A 91 4.43 -25.74 23.60
N SER A 92 5.19 -25.84 22.50
CA SER A 92 6.02 -24.73 21.99
C SER A 92 5.18 -23.63 21.34
N PRO A 93 5.57 -22.34 21.49
CA PRO A 93 4.90 -21.23 20.82
C PRO A 93 5.10 -21.29 19.29
N PHE A 94 4.21 -20.66 18.54
CA PHE A 94 4.38 -20.49 17.09
C PHE A 94 5.55 -19.55 16.80
N LEU A 95 6.49 -20.02 15.98
CA LEU A 95 7.67 -19.27 15.53
C LEU A 95 8.33 -18.45 16.67
N PRO A 96 8.87 -19.08 17.72
CA PRO A 96 9.35 -18.39 18.93
C PRO A 96 10.40 -17.31 18.64
N SER A 97 11.18 -17.51 17.58
CA SER A 97 12.33 -16.68 17.24
C SER A 97 12.05 -15.67 16.12
N VAL A 98 10.85 -15.66 15.52
CA VAL A 98 10.59 -14.84 14.33
C VAL A 98 10.58 -13.36 14.69
N ARG A 99 11.30 -12.58 13.90
CA ARG A 99 11.40 -11.12 14.02
C ARG A 99 10.76 -10.41 12.84
N ARG A 100 10.85 -11.00 11.65
CA ARG A 100 10.34 -10.39 10.41
C ARG A 100 9.52 -11.38 9.60
N ILE A 101 8.31 -10.97 9.24
CA ILE A 101 7.43 -11.72 8.34
C ILE A 101 7.02 -10.80 7.18
N GLY A 102 7.37 -11.18 5.96
CA GLY A 102 6.89 -10.57 4.72
C GLY A 102 5.81 -11.43 4.08
N MET A 103 4.63 -10.86 3.90
CA MET A 103 3.45 -11.47 3.26
C MET A 103 2.78 -10.47 2.30
N GLU A 104 3.56 -9.57 1.71
CA GLU A 104 3.06 -8.57 0.76
C GLU A 104 2.62 -9.21 -0.54
N SER A 105 1.68 -8.58 -1.26
CA SER A 105 1.19 -9.06 -2.56
C SER A 105 0.70 -10.51 -2.48
N ASN A 106 -0.29 -10.73 -1.63
CA ASN A 106 -0.97 -12.00 -1.46
C ASN A 106 -2.49 -11.74 -1.49
N GLU A 107 -3.30 -12.75 -1.17
CA GLU A 107 -4.76 -12.69 -1.24
C GLU A 107 -5.40 -12.83 0.16
N LEU A 108 -4.69 -12.38 1.21
CA LEU A 108 -5.15 -12.53 2.59
C LEU A 108 -6.48 -11.82 2.79
N GLN A 109 -7.46 -12.54 3.33
CA GLN A 109 -8.82 -12.03 3.48
C GLN A 109 -9.02 -11.21 4.76
N ARG A 110 -8.15 -11.38 5.76
CA ARG A 110 -8.23 -10.71 7.07
C ARG A 110 -6.83 -10.47 7.63
N LEU A 111 -6.69 -9.45 8.47
CA LEU A 111 -5.44 -9.19 9.19
C LEU A 111 -5.14 -10.38 10.14
N PRO A 112 -3.98 -11.04 10.03
CA PRO A 112 -3.64 -12.22 10.82
C PRO A 112 -3.22 -11.82 12.25
N LEU A 113 -4.20 -11.49 13.10
CA LEU A 113 -4.01 -11.08 14.50
C LEU A 113 -3.26 -12.13 15.33
N SER A 114 -3.43 -13.40 14.96
CA SER A 114 -2.72 -14.56 15.52
C SER A 114 -1.20 -14.46 15.40
N LEU A 115 -0.65 -13.86 14.34
CA LEU A 115 0.81 -13.61 14.27
C LEU A 115 1.27 -12.60 15.32
N LEU A 116 0.46 -11.56 15.58
CA LEU A 116 0.76 -10.55 16.60
C LEU A 116 0.67 -11.13 18.01
N GLU A 117 -0.25 -12.06 18.22
CA GLU A 117 -0.50 -12.73 19.49
C GLU A 117 0.53 -13.84 19.78
N TRP A 118 0.84 -14.68 18.80
CA TRP A 118 1.56 -15.94 19.03
C TRP A 118 3.05 -15.87 18.73
N CYS A 119 3.53 -14.84 18.01
CA CYS A 119 4.96 -14.63 17.74
C CYS A 119 5.55 -13.59 18.72
N PRO A 120 6.16 -14.03 19.84
CA PRO A 120 6.54 -13.15 20.95
C PRO A 120 7.66 -12.17 20.60
N LEU A 121 8.51 -12.51 19.65
CA LEU A 121 9.67 -11.72 19.24
C LEU A 121 9.46 -10.96 17.92
N LEU A 122 8.25 -10.98 17.35
CA LEU A 122 7.95 -10.29 16.09
C LEU A 122 8.23 -8.78 16.23
N GLU A 123 8.95 -8.23 15.27
CA GLU A 123 9.34 -6.81 15.20
C GLU A 123 8.74 -6.15 13.97
N GLU A 124 8.62 -6.87 12.85
CA GLU A 124 8.13 -6.34 11.58
C GLU A 124 7.20 -7.32 10.87
N LEU A 125 6.03 -6.83 10.46
CA LEU A 125 5.03 -7.58 9.71
C LEU A 125 4.60 -6.76 8.48
N PHE A 126 4.93 -7.26 7.30
CA PHE A 126 4.63 -6.59 6.03
C PHE A 126 3.47 -7.30 5.35
N LEU A 127 2.37 -6.59 5.14
CA LEU A 127 1.10 -7.13 4.65
C LEU A 127 0.44 -6.22 3.59
N ALA A 128 1.19 -5.26 3.04
CA ALA A 128 0.72 -4.43 1.93
C ALA A 128 0.34 -5.27 0.71
N MET A 129 -0.50 -4.71 -0.15
CA MET A 129 -0.99 -5.37 -1.37
C MET A 129 -1.73 -6.68 -1.09
N ASN A 130 -2.43 -6.77 0.05
CA ASN A 130 -3.47 -7.78 0.29
C ASN A 130 -4.84 -7.10 0.22
N GLU A 131 -5.38 -7.00 -1.00
CA GLU A 131 -6.46 -6.07 -1.31
C GLU A 131 -7.72 -6.24 -0.44
N ALA A 132 -8.11 -7.49 -0.17
CA ALA A 132 -9.31 -7.80 0.62
C ALA A 132 -9.10 -7.68 2.14
N MET A 133 -7.85 -7.68 2.61
CA MET A 133 -7.48 -7.92 4.01
C MET A 133 -8.09 -6.92 5.00
N LEU A 134 -8.25 -5.67 4.56
CA LEU A 134 -8.71 -4.54 5.38
C LEU A 134 -10.07 -4.01 4.92
N ASN A 135 -10.83 -4.81 4.17
CA ASN A 135 -12.20 -4.46 3.80
C ASN A 135 -13.13 -4.45 5.01
N GLU A 136 -12.90 -5.33 5.98
CA GLU A 136 -13.63 -5.37 7.25
C GLU A 136 -12.83 -4.75 8.41
N PRO A 137 -13.50 -4.24 9.47
CA PRO A 137 -12.83 -3.65 10.61
C PRO A 137 -11.98 -4.67 11.34
N VAL A 138 -10.79 -4.25 11.78
CA VAL A 138 -9.93 -5.08 12.61
C VAL A 138 -10.50 -5.13 14.02
N SER A 139 -10.52 -6.31 14.65
CA SER A 139 -10.99 -6.45 16.03
C SER A 139 -10.05 -5.75 17.01
N TYR A 140 -10.43 -4.55 17.43
CA TYR A 140 -9.68 -3.75 18.39
C TYR A 140 -9.62 -4.40 19.78
N ASP A 141 -10.72 -5.01 20.23
CA ASP A 141 -10.78 -5.74 21.50
C ASP A 141 -9.77 -6.90 21.54
N CYS A 142 -9.58 -7.59 20.41
CA CYS A 142 -8.55 -8.63 20.32
C CYS A 142 -7.16 -8.03 20.47
N LEU A 143 -6.85 -6.94 19.75
CA LEU A 143 -5.56 -6.25 19.84
C LEU A 143 -5.25 -5.76 21.27
N GLN A 144 -6.25 -5.24 21.98
CA GLN A 144 -6.08 -4.78 23.36
C GLN A 144 -5.79 -5.91 24.35
N LYS A 145 -6.21 -7.14 24.05
CA LYS A 145 -5.96 -8.33 24.89
C LYS A 145 -4.58 -8.94 24.67
N ILE A 146 -3.92 -8.64 23.56
CA ILE A 146 -2.57 -9.15 23.27
C ILE A 146 -1.61 -8.66 24.36
N ARG A 147 -0.82 -9.61 24.90
CA ARG A 147 0.23 -9.35 25.88
C ARG A 147 1.54 -9.84 25.27
N ARG A 148 2.48 -8.91 25.05
CA ARG A 148 3.77 -9.23 24.42
C ARG A 148 4.88 -9.22 25.46
N PRO A 149 5.80 -10.19 25.43
CA PRO A 149 6.94 -10.23 26.35
C PRO A 149 8.07 -9.28 25.94
N SER A 150 8.16 -8.91 24.65
CA SER A 150 9.18 -8.02 24.11
C SER A 150 8.84 -6.55 24.40
N THR A 151 9.86 -5.76 24.75
CA THR A 151 9.75 -4.30 24.90
C THR A 151 9.79 -3.57 23.56
N LYS A 152 10.17 -4.24 22.46
CA LYS A 152 10.18 -3.65 21.12
C LYS A 152 8.77 -3.57 20.54
N ARG A 153 8.50 -2.45 19.86
CA ARG A 153 7.26 -2.27 19.09
C ARG A 153 7.24 -3.17 17.85
N VAL A 154 6.07 -3.65 17.47
CA VAL A 154 5.85 -4.24 16.14
C VAL A 154 5.56 -3.12 15.16
N VAL A 155 6.28 -3.11 14.04
CA VAL A 155 5.95 -2.31 12.86
C VAL A 155 5.06 -3.15 11.95
N LEU A 156 3.80 -2.76 11.86
CA LEU A 156 2.82 -3.33 10.95
C LEU A 156 2.74 -2.44 9.70
N ARG A 157 3.21 -2.96 8.56
CA ARG A 157 3.13 -2.29 7.26
C ARG A 157 1.94 -2.79 6.46
N VAL A 158 1.01 -1.89 6.17
CA VAL A 158 -0.24 -2.18 5.44
C VAL A 158 -0.63 -1.00 4.56
N ASP A 159 -1.52 -1.22 3.60
CA ASP A 159 -2.01 -0.14 2.74
C ASP A 159 -2.95 0.82 3.49
N ASN A 160 -2.96 2.08 3.08
CA ASN A 160 -3.79 3.14 3.65
C ASN A 160 -5.26 3.06 3.22
N ARG A 161 -5.88 1.88 3.28
CA ARG A 161 -7.32 1.67 2.99
C ARG A 161 -8.17 2.65 3.82
N PRO A 162 -9.09 3.44 3.23
CA PRO A 162 -9.77 4.54 3.93
C PRO A 162 -10.51 4.12 5.20
N ARG A 163 -11.20 2.96 5.17
CA ARG A 163 -11.90 2.40 6.32
C ARG A 163 -10.94 2.10 7.48
N PHE A 164 -9.79 1.52 7.18
CA PHE A 164 -8.77 1.17 8.18
C PHE A 164 -8.11 2.42 8.74
N VAL A 165 -7.73 3.39 7.91
CA VAL A 165 -7.16 4.68 8.36
C VAL A 165 -8.12 5.40 9.32
N LYS A 166 -9.41 5.47 8.95
CA LYS A 166 -10.46 6.04 9.80
C LYS A 166 -10.55 5.31 11.14
N GLN A 167 -10.50 3.97 11.13
CA GLN A 167 -10.49 3.18 12.36
C GLN A 167 -9.29 3.50 13.27
N LEU A 168 -8.08 3.63 12.71
CA LEU A 168 -6.88 3.97 13.47
C LEU A 168 -7.02 5.30 14.22
N GLU A 169 -7.61 6.30 13.56
CA GLU A 169 -7.84 7.64 14.10
C GLU A 169 -8.93 7.64 15.18
N GLU A 170 -10.10 7.09 14.88
CA GLU A 170 -11.25 7.05 15.78
C GLU A 170 -10.94 6.29 17.08
N GLN A 171 -10.19 5.19 16.97
CA GLN A 171 -9.81 4.35 18.12
C GLN A 171 -8.44 4.74 18.72
N ARG A 172 -7.77 5.77 18.19
CA ARG A 172 -6.52 6.34 18.70
C ARG A 172 -5.42 5.30 18.95
N TRP A 173 -5.22 4.37 18.01
CA TRP A 173 -4.34 3.21 18.20
C TRP A 173 -2.92 3.57 18.64
N ALA A 174 -2.36 4.68 18.13
CA ALA A 174 -1.01 5.12 18.51
C ALA A 174 -0.86 5.41 20.01
N GLY A 175 -1.93 5.84 20.67
CA GLY A 175 -1.94 6.09 22.13
C GLY A 175 -2.39 4.89 22.95
N THR A 176 -3.26 4.04 22.41
CA THR A 176 -3.87 2.93 23.16
C THR A 176 -3.16 1.58 22.97
N LEU A 177 -2.41 1.42 21.87
CA LEU A 177 -1.61 0.25 21.54
C LEU A 177 -0.13 0.65 21.41
N PRO A 178 0.56 1.05 22.50
CA PRO A 178 1.93 1.57 22.43
C PRO A 178 2.95 0.54 21.90
N TRP A 179 2.63 -0.76 22.00
CA TRP A 179 3.44 -1.85 21.46
C TRP A 179 3.32 -2.01 19.94
N LEU A 180 2.34 -1.37 19.29
CA LEU A 180 2.09 -1.46 17.85
C LEU A 180 2.38 -0.12 17.19
N HIS A 181 3.12 -0.13 16.09
CA HIS A 181 3.30 0.99 15.20
C HIS A 181 2.76 0.59 13.83
N VAL A 182 1.79 1.33 13.32
CA VAL A 182 1.24 1.10 11.98
C VAL A 182 1.90 2.07 11.01
N GLU A 183 2.56 1.51 10.00
CA GLU A 183 3.18 2.24 8.91
C GLU A 183 2.34 2.02 7.65
N LEU A 184 1.84 3.11 7.08
CA LEU A 184 0.88 3.05 5.98
C LEU A 184 1.59 3.20 4.62
N ASN A 185 1.42 2.21 3.76
CA ASN A 185 1.75 2.33 2.35
C ASN A 185 0.70 3.20 1.66
N LYS A 186 1.13 4.34 1.12
CA LYS A 186 0.26 5.34 0.47
C LYS A 186 -0.11 4.89 -0.94
N ILE A 187 -1.19 4.12 -1.05
CA ILE A 187 -1.80 3.69 -2.30
C ILE A 187 -3.05 4.52 -2.62
N TYR A 188 -3.95 4.71 -1.64
CA TYR A 188 -5.15 5.53 -1.81
C TYR A 188 -4.79 7.02 -1.94
N PRO A 189 -5.38 7.72 -2.93
CA PRO A 189 -5.12 9.13 -3.17
C PRO A 189 -5.77 10.02 -2.10
N ASP A 190 -5.36 11.29 -2.11
CA ASP A 190 -5.95 12.33 -1.27
C ASP A 190 -7.11 13.00 -1.99
N LYS A 191 -8.27 13.07 -1.33
CA LYS A 191 -9.48 13.69 -1.87
C LYS A 191 -9.41 15.20 -1.70
N VAL A 192 -9.26 15.95 -2.80
CA VAL A 192 -9.17 17.42 -2.79
C VAL A 192 -10.54 18.07 -2.96
N LEU A 193 -11.35 17.54 -3.88
CA LEU A 193 -12.76 17.89 -4.05
C LEU A 193 -13.60 16.60 -4.07
N ASP A 194 -14.92 16.73 -4.12
CA ASP A 194 -15.81 15.57 -4.11
C ASP A 194 -15.56 14.54 -5.21
N TYR A 195 -15.03 14.99 -6.34
CA TYR A 195 -14.72 14.19 -7.51
C TYR A 195 -13.23 14.18 -7.86
N LEU A 196 -12.39 15.02 -7.22
CA LEU A 196 -10.98 15.21 -7.61
C LEU A 196 -10.04 14.60 -6.57
N PHE A 197 -9.22 13.65 -7.01
CA PHE A 197 -8.26 12.91 -6.20
C PHE A 197 -6.82 13.14 -6.68
N LEU A 198 -5.88 13.29 -5.76
CA LEU A 198 -4.45 13.38 -6.06
C LEU A 198 -3.68 12.15 -5.59
N GLY A 199 -2.96 11.52 -6.52
CA GLY A 199 -2.21 10.30 -6.24
C GLY A 199 -0.84 10.24 -6.89
N SER A 200 -0.20 9.08 -6.68
CA SER A 200 1.10 8.71 -7.26
C SER A 200 0.91 7.73 -8.42
N LEU A 201 2.01 7.33 -9.07
CA LEU A 201 1.98 6.25 -10.05
C LEU A 201 1.45 4.94 -9.44
N ARG A 202 1.84 4.63 -8.20
CA ARG A 202 1.36 3.44 -7.49
C ARG A 202 -0.17 3.46 -7.33
N THR A 203 -0.74 4.63 -7.05
CA THR A 203 -2.20 4.81 -7.02
C THR A 203 -2.82 4.47 -8.38
N ALA A 204 -2.23 4.99 -9.46
CA ALA A 204 -2.71 4.77 -10.82
C ALA A 204 -2.46 3.33 -11.35
N GLN A 205 -1.78 2.50 -10.59
CA GLN A 205 -1.52 1.09 -10.92
C GLN A 205 -2.35 0.13 -10.05
N THR A 206 -3.18 0.65 -9.15
CA THR A 206 -3.98 -0.17 -8.24
C THR A 206 -5.46 -0.07 -8.59
N VAL A 207 -5.98 -1.04 -9.33
CA VAL A 207 -7.35 -1.04 -9.87
C VAL A 207 -8.41 -0.97 -8.77
N THR A 208 -8.19 -1.61 -7.62
CA THR A 208 -9.13 -1.56 -6.48
C THR A 208 -9.38 -0.15 -5.97
N VAL A 209 -8.41 0.77 -6.10
CA VAL A 209 -8.61 2.19 -5.75
C VAL A 209 -9.69 2.82 -6.62
N TYR A 210 -9.74 2.49 -7.91
CA TYR A 210 -10.72 3.08 -8.82
C TYR A 210 -12.13 2.64 -8.48
N HIS A 211 -12.32 1.36 -8.19
CA HIS A 211 -13.62 0.82 -7.79
C HIS A 211 -14.09 1.40 -6.45
N ASP A 212 -13.21 1.44 -5.45
CA ASP A 212 -13.56 1.93 -4.11
C ASP A 212 -13.95 3.42 -4.09
N LEU A 213 -13.39 4.23 -5.01
CA LEU A 213 -13.57 5.68 -5.06
C LEU A 213 -14.43 6.16 -6.23
N ASP A 214 -15.04 5.23 -6.99
CA ASP A 214 -15.80 5.52 -8.23
C ASP A 214 -15.04 6.42 -9.21
N ILE A 215 -13.75 6.15 -9.37
CA ILE A 215 -12.88 6.89 -10.30
C ILE A 215 -13.02 6.28 -11.70
N CYS A 216 -13.47 7.08 -12.67
CA CYS A 216 -13.55 6.67 -14.07
C CYS A 216 -12.61 7.46 -15.00
N TYR A 217 -11.94 8.48 -14.47
CA TYR A 217 -11.05 9.36 -15.22
C TYR A 217 -9.65 9.33 -14.62
N VAL A 218 -8.62 9.14 -15.43
CA VAL A 218 -7.21 9.18 -15.00
C VAL A 218 -6.46 10.21 -15.81
N LEU A 219 -5.99 11.26 -15.14
CA LEU A 219 -5.12 12.28 -15.71
C LEU A 219 -3.67 12.01 -15.29
N THR A 220 -2.89 11.52 -16.23
CA THR A 220 -1.46 11.23 -16.04
C THR A 220 -0.64 12.45 -16.45
N VAL A 221 0.08 13.06 -15.50
CA VAL A 221 0.95 14.21 -15.76
C VAL A 221 2.41 13.76 -15.65
N GLY A 222 2.96 13.30 -16.77
CA GLY A 222 4.33 12.83 -16.87
C GLY A 222 4.61 11.93 -18.07
N ARG A 223 5.88 11.87 -18.46
CA ARG A 223 6.37 10.93 -19.49
C ARG A 223 6.57 9.54 -18.90
N ASN A 224 6.27 8.50 -19.69
CA ASN A 224 6.54 7.10 -19.37
C ASN A 224 5.96 6.64 -18.02
N LEU A 225 4.77 7.16 -17.67
CA LEU A 225 4.04 6.78 -16.49
C LEU A 225 2.87 5.89 -16.90
N GLU A 226 3.03 4.58 -16.76
CA GLU A 226 2.01 3.61 -17.15
C GLU A 226 1.00 3.39 -16.02
N ALA A 227 -0.17 3.99 -16.17
CA ALA A 227 -1.34 3.67 -15.36
C ALA A 227 -2.00 2.38 -15.88
N VAL A 228 -2.57 1.60 -14.96
CA VAL A 228 -3.49 0.51 -15.32
C VAL A 228 -4.86 1.15 -15.54
N ILE A 229 -5.46 0.93 -16.71
CA ILE A 229 -6.73 1.54 -17.12
C ILE A 229 -7.69 0.43 -17.53
N GLU A 230 -8.86 0.38 -16.89
CA GLU A 230 -9.91 -0.56 -17.25
C GLU A 230 -10.64 -0.13 -18.54
N PRO A 231 -11.26 -1.06 -19.30
CA PRO A 231 -11.90 -0.73 -20.59
C PRO A 231 -12.99 0.35 -20.54
N TRP A 232 -13.63 0.56 -19.38
CA TRP A 232 -14.68 1.56 -19.16
C TRP A 232 -14.13 2.92 -18.69
N MET A 233 -12.84 3.01 -18.38
CA MET A 233 -12.20 4.23 -17.90
C MET A 233 -11.73 5.11 -19.06
N ARG A 234 -11.59 6.39 -18.77
CA ARG A 234 -11.00 7.38 -19.69
C ARG A 234 -9.67 7.85 -19.15
N GLN A 235 -8.72 8.03 -20.05
CA GLN A 235 -7.38 8.51 -19.71
C GLN A 235 -7.01 9.70 -20.57
N LEU A 236 -6.33 10.66 -19.94
CA LEU A 236 -5.58 11.71 -20.63
C LEU A 236 -4.13 11.70 -20.11
N VAL A 237 -3.17 11.74 -21.03
CA VAL A 237 -1.73 11.76 -20.69
C VAL A 237 -1.12 13.08 -21.16
N LEU A 238 -0.61 13.85 -20.21
CA LEU A 238 0.10 15.11 -20.43
C LEU A 238 1.59 14.87 -20.22
N ALA A 239 2.34 14.80 -21.33
CA ALA A 239 3.74 14.41 -21.35
C ALA A 239 4.69 15.55 -20.94
N VAL A 240 4.72 15.89 -19.64
CA VAL A 240 5.56 16.96 -19.08
C VAL A 240 6.48 16.44 -17.98
N ASP A 241 7.75 16.80 -18.04
CA ASP A 241 8.76 16.42 -17.03
C ASP A 241 8.71 17.33 -15.81
N ASP A 242 9.24 16.84 -14.68
CA ASP A 242 9.20 17.57 -13.40
C ASP A 242 10.45 18.42 -13.17
N PHE A 243 10.76 19.28 -14.13
CA PHE A 243 11.89 20.20 -14.04
C PHE A 243 11.43 21.65 -14.00
N PRO A 244 12.12 22.55 -13.26
CA PRO A 244 11.76 23.96 -13.17
C PRO A 244 11.74 24.71 -14.51
N GLU A 245 12.39 24.19 -15.55
CA GLU A 245 12.46 24.77 -16.89
C GLU A 245 11.29 24.31 -17.80
N GLN A 246 10.53 23.30 -17.39
CA GLN A 246 9.36 22.85 -18.12
C GLN A 246 8.15 23.74 -17.84
N THR A 247 7.18 23.75 -18.75
CA THR A 247 5.94 24.52 -18.64
C THR A 247 4.73 23.58 -18.66
N LEU A 248 3.79 23.78 -17.73
CA LEU A 248 2.49 23.10 -17.70
C LEU A 248 1.36 24.00 -18.21
N ALA A 249 1.57 25.32 -18.30
CA ALA A 249 0.55 26.26 -18.76
C ALA A 249 -0.10 25.88 -20.11
N PRO A 250 0.63 25.41 -21.13
CA PRO A 250 0.04 25.01 -22.41
C PRO A 250 -0.98 23.87 -22.32
N VAL A 251 -0.90 23.04 -21.27
CA VAL A 251 -1.79 21.87 -21.11
C VAL A 251 -2.92 22.11 -20.10
N PHE A 252 -3.05 23.33 -19.55
CA PHE A 252 -4.10 23.64 -18.57
C PHE A 252 -5.50 23.49 -19.16
N GLU A 253 -5.76 24.01 -20.36
CA GLU A 253 -7.10 23.94 -20.96
C GLU A 253 -7.53 22.48 -21.20
N ASP A 254 -6.65 21.65 -21.73
CA ASP A 254 -6.90 20.21 -21.93
C ASP A 254 -7.15 19.50 -20.59
N ALA A 255 -6.33 19.79 -19.58
CA ALA A 255 -6.49 19.23 -18.24
C ALA A 255 -7.84 19.61 -17.62
N PHE A 256 -8.23 20.89 -17.71
CA PHE A 256 -9.45 21.39 -17.10
C PHE A 256 -10.68 20.84 -17.79
N SER A 257 -10.67 20.80 -19.13
CA SER A 257 -11.73 20.18 -19.92
C SER A 257 -11.96 18.72 -19.51
N PHE A 258 -10.87 17.95 -19.31
CA PHE A 258 -10.97 16.56 -18.87
C PHE A 258 -11.45 16.41 -17.42
N ILE A 259 -11.06 17.34 -16.52
CA ILE A 259 -11.56 17.36 -15.14
C ILE A 259 -13.06 17.71 -15.11
N ASP A 260 -13.49 18.70 -15.88
CA ASP A 260 -14.90 19.12 -15.97
C ASP A 260 -15.76 18.05 -16.63
N GLU A 261 -15.22 17.31 -17.59
CA GLU A 261 -15.86 16.13 -18.16
C GLU A 261 -16.13 15.07 -17.09
N ALA A 262 -15.14 14.72 -16.26
CA ALA A 262 -15.34 13.80 -15.14
C ALA A 262 -16.41 14.29 -14.16
N ARG A 263 -16.34 15.58 -13.81
CA ARG A 263 -17.29 16.26 -12.92
C ARG A 263 -18.72 16.23 -13.46
N SER A 264 -18.92 16.52 -14.75
CA SER A 264 -20.24 16.52 -15.40
C SER A 264 -20.88 15.13 -15.44
N HIS A 265 -20.06 14.08 -15.59
CA HIS A 265 -20.49 12.69 -15.49
C HIS A 265 -20.69 12.21 -14.04
N LYS A 266 -20.43 13.06 -13.04
CA LYS A 266 -20.47 12.73 -11.61
C LYS A 266 -19.57 11.54 -11.25
N LYS A 267 -18.40 11.46 -11.89
CA LYS A 267 -17.40 10.43 -11.66
C LYS A 267 -16.14 11.01 -11.05
N GLY A 268 -15.42 10.17 -10.31
CA GLY A 268 -14.12 10.52 -9.77
C GLY A 268 -13.06 10.65 -10.87
N ILE A 269 -12.15 11.61 -10.69
CA ILE A 269 -10.93 11.77 -11.47
C ILE A 269 -9.71 11.65 -10.57
N LEU A 270 -8.77 10.77 -10.95
CA LEU A 270 -7.44 10.71 -10.38
C LEU A 270 -6.50 11.58 -11.22
N ILE A 271 -5.92 12.60 -10.61
CA ILE A 271 -4.77 13.32 -11.19
C ILE A 271 -3.51 12.78 -10.52
N HIS A 272 -2.60 12.24 -11.31
CA HIS A 272 -1.36 11.68 -10.78
C HIS A 272 -0.14 12.08 -11.60
N CYS A 273 1.02 11.99 -10.96
CA CYS A 273 2.31 11.99 -11.64
C CYS A 273 3.12 10.80 -11.08
N PHE A 274 4.45 10.89 -11.01
CA PHE A 274 5.25 9.84 -10.40
C PHE A 274 5.03 9.75 -8.88
N ALA A 275 5.40 10.81 -8.14
CA ALA A 275 5.28 10.86 -6.68
C ALA A 275 3.98 11.51 -6.17
N GLY A 276 3.23 12.17 -7.06
CA GLY A 276 2.06 12.96 -6.71
C GLY A 276 2.39 14.23 -5.91
N LEU A 277 3.56 14.83 -6.10
CA LEU A 277 4.02 15.97 -5.27
C LEU A 277 4.01 17.31 -6.01
N SER A 278 4.39 17.33 -7.29
CA SER A 278 4.66 18.54 -8.03
C SER A 278 3.75 18.72 -9.25
N ARG A 279 3.94 17.96 -10.34
CA ARG A 279 3.14 18.07 -11.58
C ARG A 279 1.63 17.96 -11.39
N SER A 280 1.14 16.87 -10.81
CA SER A 280 -0.30 16.66 -10.57
C SER A 280 -0.88 17.70 -9.62
N VAL A 281 -0.11 18.09 -8.61
CA VAL A 281 -0.47 19.17 -7.68
C VAL A 281 -0.60 20.50 -8.42
N THR A 282 0.32 20.82 -9.33
CA THR A 282 0.30 22.06 -10.11
C THR A 282 -0.98 22.16 -10.95
N ILE A 283 -1.35 21.09 -11.64
CA ILE A 283 -2.63 21.03 -12.38
C ILE A 283 -3.82 21.24 -11.46
N ALA A 284 -3.86 20.57 -10.29
CA ALA A 284 -4.95 20.72 -9.34
C ALA A 284 -5.04 22.14 -8.77
N VAL A 285 -3.91 22.77 -8.47
CA VAL A 285 -3.88 24.17 -7.99
C VAL A 285 -4.38 25.11 -9.08
N ALA A 286 -3.86 25.00 -10.31
CA ALA A 286 -4.32 25.82 -11.44
C ALA A 286 -5.83 25.65 -11.69
N TYR A 287 -6.34 24.42 -11.63
CA TYR A 287 -7.76 24.14 -11.77
C TYR A 287 -8.59 24.76 -10.65
N LEU A 288 -8.13 24.71 -9.39
CA LEU A 288 -8.83 25.34 -8.27
C LEU A 288 -8.86 26.87 -8.39
N MET A 289 -7.76 27.49 -8.83
CA MET A 289 -7.71 28.93 -9.10
C MET A 289 -8.75 29.31 -10.18
N HIS A 290 -8.79 28.56 -11.28
CA HIS A 290 -9.74 28.76 -12.37
C HIS A 290 -11.19 28.56 -11.92
N LEU A 291 -11.46 27.46 -11.22
CA LEU A 291 -12.81 27.06 -10.81
C LEU A 291 -13.40 27.97 -9.73
N LYS A 292 -12.58 28.41 -8.77
CA LYS A 292 -13.05 29.12 -7.58
C LYS A 292 -12.76 30.62 -7.62
N GLY A 293 -11.95 31.09 -8.56
CA GLY A 293 -11.52 32.49 -8.60
C GLY A 293 -10.67 32.89 -7.38
N ILE A 294 -9.81 31.98 -6.91
CA ILE A 294 -8.96 32.20 -5.73
C ILE A 294 -7.47 32.34 -6.11
N PRO A 295 -6.67 33.10 -5.34
CA PRO A 295 -5.23 33.23 -5.52
C PRO A 295 -4.47 31.90 -5.45
N ARG A 296 -3.24 31.87 -6.01
CA ARG A 296 -2.36 30.69 -6.02
C ARG A 296 -2.15 30.11 -4.63
N ASP A 297 -1.82 30.95 -3.67
CA ASP A 297 -1.43 30.50 -2.33
C ASP A 297 -2.61 29.92 -1.56
N GLU A 298 -3.82 30.46 -1.78
CA GLU A 298 -5.06 29.91 -1.23
C GLU A 298 -5.41 28.57 -1.87
N ALA A 299 -5.34 28.47 -3.20
CA ALA A 299 -5.55 27.20 -3.91
C ALA A 299 -4.56 26.11 -3.47
N LEU A 300 -3.27 26.46 -3.33
CA LEU A 300 -2.24 25.54 -2.83
C LEU A 300 -2.48 25.16 -1.36
N ALA A 301 -2.95 26.07 -0.52
CA ALA A 301 -3.34 25.77 0.86
C ALA A 301 -4.50 24.76 0.91
N LEU A 302 -5.53 24.94 0.07
CA LEU A 302 -6.64 23.97 -0.04
C LEU A 302 -6.15 22.58 -0.46
N VAL A 303 -5.24 22.48 -1.43
CA VAL A 303 -4.64 21.20 -1.81
C VAL A 303 -3.85 20.60 -0.64
N ARG A 304 -3.14 21.42 0.13
CA ARG A 304 -2.34 20.95 1.28
C ARG A 304 -3.18 20.47 2.46
N LEU A 305 -4.43 20.96 2.62
CA LEU A 305 -5.36 20.40 3.61
C LEU A 305 -5.64 18.91 3.33
N ALA A 306 -5.80 18.54 2.06
CA ALA A 306 -5.98 17.15 1.66
C ALA A 306 -4.64 16.39 1.58
N ARG A 307 -3.60 17.02 1.03
CA ARG A 307 -2.30 16.41 0.77
C ARG A 307 -1.16 17.28 1.33
N PRO A 308 -0.79 17.14 2.61
CA PRO A 308 0.22 18.00 3.25
C PRO A 308 1.59 18.01 2.57
N ALA A 309 1.94 16.93 1.88
CA ALA A 309 3.20 16.81 1.13
C ALA A 309 3.23 17.58 -0.21
N ALA A 310 2.11 18.21 -0.62
CA ALA A 310 2.00 18.94 -1.88
C ALA A 310 3.06 20.04 -2.00
N ARG A 311 3.91 19.92 -3.02
CA ARG A 311 5.08 20.77 -3.24
C ARG A 311 5.44 20.82 -4.74
N PRO A 312 4.76 21.67 -5.53
CA PRO A 312 5.22 22.05 -6.86
C PRO A 312 6.68 22.50 -6.82
N ASN A 313 7.42 22.22 -7.88
CA ASN A 313 8.77 22.77 -8.04
C ASN A 313 8.72 24.30 -8.24
N ASP A 314 9.85 24.97 -8.08
CA ASP A 314 9.91 26.44 -8.12
C ASP A 314 9.51 27.04 -9.47
N GLY A 315 9.76 26.32 -10.58
CA GLY A 315 9.31 26.73 -11.91
C GLY A 315 7.81 26.75 -12.04
N PHE A 316 7.16 25.67 -11.61
CA PHE A 316 5.70 25.56 -11.60
C PHE A 316 5.04 26.53 -10.61
N LEU A 317 5.66 26.83 -9.46
CA LEU A 317 5.15 27.87 -8.55
C LEU A 317 5.18 29.27 -9.17
N ARG A 318 6.23 29.60 -9.92
CA ARG A 318 6.29 30.86 -10.69
C ARG A 318 5.24 30.88 -11.79
N GLU A 319 5.09 29.78 -12.52
CA GLU A 319 4.08 29.64 -13.58
C GLU A 319 2.66 29.82 -13.04
N LEU A 320 2.33 29.22 -11.89
CA LEU A 320 1.06 29.46 -11.22
C LEU A 320 0.86 30.93 -10.82
N GLY A 321 1.92 31.64 -10.44
CA GLY A 321 1.87 33.08 -10.20
C GLY A 321 1.55 33.87 -11.47
N VAL A 322 2.18 33.53 -12.60
CA VAL A 322 1.84 34.12 -13.90
C VAL A 322 0.40 33.82 -14.29
N TYR A 323 -0.07 32.60 -14.04
CA TYR A 323 -1.46 32.22 -14.29
C TYR A 323 -2.44 33.01 -13.41
N GLU A 324 -2.09 33.31 -12.16
CA GLU A 324 -2.88 34.17 -11.28
C GLU A 324 -3.08 35.57 -11.89
N GLU A 325 -2.02 36.19 -12.41
CA GLU A 325 -2.11 37.50 -13.09
C GLU A 325 -3.00 37.45 -14.33
N ILE A 326 -2.93 36.35 -15.09
CA ILE A 326 -3.84 36.13 -16.22
C ILE A 326 -5.29 36.04 -15.73
N LEU A 327 -5.56 35.35 -14.62
CA LEU A 327 -6.92 35.28 -14.06
C LEU A 327 -7.40 36.62 -13.50
N ARG A 328 -6.53 37.44 -12.89
CA ARG A 328 -6.85 38.80 -12.44
C ARG A 328 -7.20 39.71 -13.61
N SER A 329 -6.40 39.72 -14.67
CA SER A 329 -6.69 40.51 -15.89
C SER A 329 -8.00 40.08 -16.57
N ARG A 330 -8.40 38.80 -16.42
CA ARG A 330 -9.70 38.28 -16.88
C ARG A 330 -10.84 38.49 -15.88
N HIS A 331 -10.59 39.18 -14.76
CA HIS A 331 -11.57 39.44 -13.70
C HIS A 331 -12.18 38.18 -13.07
N ILE A 332 -11.45 37.05 -13.13
CA ILE A 332 -11.84 35.78 -12.53
C ILE A 332 -11.47 35.77 -11.03
N ILE A 333 -10.30 36.29 -10.70
CA ILE A 333 -9.86 36.55 -9.31
C ILE A 333 -10.12 38.02 -9.02
N GLN A 334 -10.86 38.30 -7.95
CA GLN A 334 -11.11 39.67 -7.49
C GLN A 334 -9.89 40.20 -6.73
N GLU A 335 -9.69 41.52 -6.77
CA GLU A 335 -8.54 42.20 -6.13
C GLU A 335 -8.41 41.88 -4.64
#